data_AF-A0A1T3P518-F1
#
_entry.id   AF-A0A1T3P518-F1
#
_cell.length_a   1.000
_cell.length_b   1.000
_cell.length_c   1.000
_cell.angle_alpha   90.00
_cell.angle_beta   90.00
_cell.angle_gamma   90.00
#
_symmetry.space_group_name_H-M   'P 1'
#
loop_
_entity.id
_entity.type
_entity.pdbx_description
1 polymer ?
#
loop_
_entity_poly.entity_id
_entity_poly.type
_entity_poly.pdbx_seq_one_letter_code
_entity_poly.pdbx_strand_id
1 'polypeptide(L)'
;MPDDYDALEAQAVDEPAFSNSDEGYAWIDANCAICVHELPPRERRDGDGCPLILIALLGKRPRQWSDGPRTPEGRYAMATQYVCSEQRDEPAADELRPVPVMAGQGELLPCESAAPRRPVRDGGSS
;
A
#
# COMPACT_ATOMS: atom_id res chain seq x y z
N MET A 1 -23.91 -1.67 -1.77
CA MET A 1 -22.81 -2.67 -1.84
C MET A 1 -21.98 -2.53 -0.57
N PRO A 2 -21.16 -3.53 -0.18
CA PRO A 2 -20.20 -3.37 0.92
C PRO A 2 -19.24 -2.16 0.76
N ASP A 3 -19.21 -1.54 -0.42
CA ASP A 3 -18.35 -0.40 -0.78
C ASP A 3 -19.15 0.90 -1.05
N ASP A 4 -20.39 0.99 -0.55
CA ASP A 4 -21.16 2.23 -0.60
C ASP A 4 -20.60 3.23 0.43
N TYR A 5 -19.93 4.27 -0.06
CA TYR A 5 -19.24 5.26 0.76
C TYR A 5 -20.17 5.87 1.83
N ASP A 6 -21.37 6.28 1.44
CA ASP A 6 -22.32 6.92 2.37
C ASP A 6 -22.70 5.98 3.51
N ALA A 7 -22.86 4.68 3.21
CA ALA A 7 -23.15 3.66 4.22
C ALA A 7 -21.95 3.39 5.14
N LEU A 8 -20.72 3.41 4.60
CA LEU A 8 -19.48 3.24 5.37
C LEU A 8 -19.24 4.44 6.29
N GLU A 9 -19.43 5.66 5.78
CA GLU A 9 -19.29 6.90 6.53
C GLU A 9 -20.33 6.99 7.66
N ALA A 10 -21.58 6.61 7.40
CA ALA A 10 -22.65 6.61 8.40
C ALA A 10 -22.40 5.65 9.57
N GLN A 11 -21.58 4.61 9.36
CA GLN A 11 -21.20 3.64 10.39
C GLN A 11 -19.93 4.03 11.15
N ALA A 12 -19.15 4.99 10.62
CA ALA A 12 -17.89 5.39 11.19
C ALA A 12 -18.06 5.98 12.60
N VAL A 13 -17.02 5.84 13.41
CA VAL A 13 -16.97 6.45 14.73
C VAL A 13 -16.54 7.91 14.56
N ASP A 14 -17.25 8.83 15.19
CA ASP A 14 -16.99 10.27 15.11
C ASP A 14 -15.79 10.66 16.01
N GLU A 15 -14.63 10.11 15.66
CA GLU A 15 -13.34 10.37 16.30
C GLU A 15 -12.22 10.28 15.24
N PRO A 16 -11.20 11.13 15.32
CA PRO A 16 -10.10 11.08 14.37
C PRO A 16 -9.32 9.78 14.53
N ALA A 17 -9.09 9.07 13.43
CA ALA A 17 -8.27 7.87 13.44
C ALA A 17 -6.79 8.19 13.69
N PHE A 18 -6.29 9.27 13.09
CA PHE A 18 -4.88 9.63 13.15
C PHE A 18 -4.67 10.94 13.90
N SER A 19 -3.55 11.04 14.61
CA SER A 19 -3.12 12.25 15.31
C SER A 19 -2.44 13.25 14.38
N ASN A 20 -1.96 12.79 13.22
CA ASN A 20 -1.27 13.60 12.20
C ASN A 20 -1.37 12.96 10.81
N SER A 21 -0.97 13.70 9.78
CA SER A 21 -1.00 13.23 8.39
C SER A 21 -0.03 12.08 8.09
N ASP A 22 1.13 12.04 8.77
CA ASP A 22 2.15 11.02 8.53
C ASP A 22 1.67 9.62 8.92
N GLU A 23 0.87 9.51 9.98
CA GLU A 23 0.20 8.26 10.37
C GLU A 23 -0.75 7.77 9.27
N GLY A 24 -1.53 8.68 8.67
CA GLY A 24 -2.41 8.36 7.55
C GLY A 24 -1.63 7.88 6.31
N TYR A 25 -0.54 8.55 5.95
CA TYR A 25 0.32 8.13 4.83
C TYR A 25 0.97 6.76 5.09
N ALA A 26 1.53 6.55 6.27
CA ALA A 26 2.12 5.28 6.65
C ALA A 26 1.07 4.14 6.62
N TRP A 27 -0.16 4.44 6.98
CA TRP A 27 -1.26 3.49 6.90
C TRP A 27 -1.66 3.17 5.46
N ILE A 28 -1.80 4.18 4.59
CA ILE A 28 -2.12 4.00 3.15
C ILE A 28 -1.13 3.05 2.50
N ASP A 29 0.17 3.32 2.67
CA ASP A 29 1.25 2.55 2.04
C ASP A 29 1.23 1.07 2.44
N ALA A 30 0.84 0.78 3.68
CA ALA A 30 0.83 -0.57 4.21
C ALA A 30 -0.48 -1.35 3.94
N ASN A 31 -1.61 -0.67 3.79
CA ASN A 31 -2.93 -1.31 3.88
C ASN A 31 -3.80 -1.13 2.64
N CYS A 32 -3.70 -0.01 1.91
CA CYS A 32 -4.67 0.34 0.87
C CYS A 32 -4.78 -0.73 -0.23
N ALA A 33 -3.65 -1.32 -0.65
CA ALA A 33 -3.63 -2.35 -1.69
C ALA A 33 -4.26 -3.68 -1.26
N ILE A 34 -4.21 -4.00 0.03
CA ILE A 34 -4.54 -5.34 0.56
C ILE A 34 -5.91 -5.38 1.25
N CYS A 35 -6.48 -4.25 1.63
CA CYS A 35 -7.76 -4.24 2.32
C CYS A 35 -8.94 -4.49 1.38
N VAL A 36 -9.89 -5.31 1.81
CA VAL A 36 -11.05 -5.67 0.97
C VAL A 36 -11.87 -4.44 0.61
N HIS A 37 -12.18 -3.59 1.59
CA HIS A 37 -13.01 -2.40 1.43
C HIS A 37 -12.29 -1.17 0.87
N GLU A 38 -10.97 -1.24 0.64
CA GLU A 38 -10.19 -0.10 0.14
C GLU A 38 -10.07 -0.07 -1.39
N LEU A 39 -10.54 -1.11 -2.09
CA LEU A 39 -10.51 -1.21 -3.55
C LEU A 39 -11.80 -1.90 -4.01
N PRO A 40 -12.39 -1.59 -5.17
CA PRO A 40 -13.48 -2.41 -5.69
C PRO A 40 -12.97 -3.83 -5.99
N PRO A 41 -13.63 -4.89 -5.49
CA PRO A 41 -13.26 -6.25 -5.83
C PRO A 41 -13.62 -6.51 -7.31
N ARG A 42 -12.64 -6.28 -8.21
CA ARG A 42 -12.47 -6.79 -9.60
C ARG A 42 -12.19 -5.75 -10.70
N GLU A 43 -12.22 -4.45 -10.44
CA GLU A 43 -12.10 -3.46 -11.54
C GLU A 43 -10.71 -2.80 -11.72
N ARG A 44 -9.72 -3.07 -10.85
CA ARG A 44 -8.36 -2.44 -10.91
C ARG A 44 -8.42 -0.93 -11.19
N ARG A 45 -9.37 -0.25 -10.57
CA ARG A 45 -9.45 1.21 -10.60
C ARG A 45 -8.55 1.75 -9.51
N ASP A 46 -7.25 1.54 -9.68
CA ASP A 46 -6.23 1.97 -8.71
C ASP A 46 -6.23 3.50 -8.57
N GLY A 47 -6.87 4.22 -9.50
CA GLY A 47 -7.10 5.67 -9.46
C GLY A 47 -8.32 6.14 -8.64
N ASP A 48 -9.19 5.25 -8.17
CA ASP A 48 -10.39 5.63 -7.40
C ASP A 48 -10.07 5.84 -5.90
N GLY A 49 -8.82 5.61 -5.49
CA GLY A 49 -8.33 5.82 -4.12
C GLY A 49 -8.83 4.77 -3.12
N CYS A 50 -8.52 4.99 -1.84
CA CYS A 50 -8.93 4.12 -0.74
C CYS A 50 -10.13 4.77 0.00
N PRO A 51 -11.38 4.32 -0.17
CA PRO A 51 -12.54 4.99 0.38
C PRO A 51 -12.58 5.05 1.91
N LEU A 52 -12.03 4.09 2.65
CA LEU A 52 -11.98 4.20 4.12
C LEU A 52 -10.93 5.22 4.56
N ILE A 53 -9.85 5.42 3.80
CA ILE A 53 -8.92 6.52 4.08
C ILE A 53 -9.61 7.87 3.94
N LEU A 54 -10.53 8.02 3.00
CA LEU A 54 -11.25 9.29 2.83
C LEU A 54 -12.09 9.59 4.07
N ILE A 55 -12.76 8.58 4.64
CA ILE A 55 -13.48 8.72 5.92
C ILE A 55 -12.52 9.13 7.04
N ALA A 56 -11.33 8.53 7.11
CA ALA A 56 -10.29 8.89 8.08
C ALA A 56 -9.81 10.34 7.95
N LEU A 57 -9.61 10.82 6.73
CA LEU A 57 -9.22 12.20 6.44
C LEU A 57 -10.30 13.23 6.78
N LEU A 58 -11.57 12.80 6.85
CA LEU A 58 -12.68 13.62 7.34
C LEU A 58 -12.83 13.61 8.87
N GLY A 59 -11.86 13.03 9.59
CA GLY A 59 -11.82 13.07 11.05
C GLY A 59 -12.68 12.01 11.73
N LYS A 60 -13.05 10.94 11.00
CA LYS A 60 -13.82 9.80 11.53
C LYS A 60 -13.00 8.53 11.49
N ARG A 61 -13.27 7.55 12.36
CA ARG A 61 -12.62 6.24 12.33
C ARG A 61 -13.52 5.21 11.65
N PRO A 62 -13.08 4.61 10.53
CA PRO A 62 -13.81 3.51 9.90
C PRO A 62 -14.02 2.32 10.86
N ARG A 63 -15.22 1.73 10.88
CA ARG A 63 -15.51 0.55 11.70
C ARG A 63 -14.87 -0.73 11.19
N GLN A 64 -14.47 -0.74 9.93
CA GLN A 64 -13.78 -1.83 9.24
C GLN A 64 -12.31 -1.92 9.67
N TRP A 65 -11.86 -1.00 10.53
CA TRP A 65 -10.53 -1.02 11.10
C TRP A 65 -10.57 -1.58 12.52
N SER A 66 -9.72 -2.55 12.79
CA SER A 66 -9.45 -3.07 14.13
C SER A 66 -8.14 -2.50 14.64
N ASP A 67 -7.98 -2.47 15.97
CA ASP A 67 -6.70 -2.10 16.57
C ASP A 67 -5.60 -3.07 16.15
N GLY A 68 -4.50 -2.51 15.65
CA GLY A 68 -3.33 -3.30 15.31
C GLY A 68 -2.46 -3.62 16.51
N PRO A 69 -1.36 -4.37 16.29
CA PRO A 69 -0.47 -4.82 17.35
C PRO A 69 0.10 -3.67 18.17
N ARG A 70 0.17 -3.87 19.49
CA ARG A 70 0.78 -2.93 20.44
C ARG A 70 1.97 -3.59 21.15
N THR A 71 2.99 -2.81 21.50
CA THR A 71 4.07 -3.26 22.38
C THR A 71 3.55 -3.44 23.82
N PRO A 72 4.30 -4.11 24.72
CA PRO A 72 3.92 -4.21 26.13
C PRO A 72 3.68 -2.85 26.81
N GLU A 73 4.34 -1.79 26.32
CA GLU A 73 4.18 -0.41 26.79
C GLU A 73 3.01 0.32 26.11
N GLY A 74 2.19 -0.37 25.30
CA GLY A 74 1.03 0.19 24.60
C GLY A 74 1.36 1.00 23.35
N ARG A 75 2.62 0.97 22.88
CA ARG A 75 3.03 1.71 21.67
C ARG A 75 2.60 0.99 20.41
N TYR A 76 2.42 1.72 19.33
CA TYR A 76 2.09 1.20 18.01
C TYR A 76 3.07 1.69 16.95
N ALA A 77 3.20 0.95 15.85
CA ALA A 77 3.83 1.46 14.64
C ALA A 77 2.78 2.24 13.83
N MET A 78 3.17 3.37 13.25
CA MET A 78 2.24 4.25 12.50
C MET A 78 1.47 3.48 11.41
N ALA A 79 2.18 2.63 10.66
CA ALA A 79 1.61 1.80 9.60
C ALA A 79 0.58 0.75 10.07
N THR A 80 0.61 0.39 11.36
CA THR A 80 -0.21 -0.69 11.92
C THR A 80 -0.92 -0.29 13.20
N GLN A 81 -1.19 1.00 13.42
CA GLN A 81 -2.05 1.44 14.52
C GLN A 81 -3.42 0.81 14.40
N TYR A 82 -3.91 0.76 13.16
CA TYR A 82 -5.12 0.07 12.74
C TYR A 82 -4.80 -0.90 11.62
N VAL A 83 -5.53 -2.01 11.57
CA VAL A 83 -5.48 -2.99 10.48
C VAL A 83 -6.90 -3.23 9.97
N CYS A 84 -7.01 -3.61 8.70
CA CYS A 84 -8.33 -3.93 8.14
C CYS A 84 -8.88 -5.22 8.73
N SER A 85 -10.19 -5.23 9.00
CA SER A 85 -10.90 -6.41 9.48
C SER A 85 -10.91 -7.54 8.44
N GLU A 86 -10.83 -7.18 7.16
CA GLU A 86 -10.80 -8.10 6.03
C GLU A 86 -9.67 -7.71 5.07
N GLN A 87 -8.75 -8.66 4.85
CA GLN A 87 -7.64 -8.55 3.92
C GLN A 87 -7.87 -9.47 2.72
N ARG A 88 -7.39 -9.06 1.56
CA ARG A 88 -7.36 -9.88 0.36
C ARG A 88 -6.25 -10.91 0.50
N ASP A 89 -6.55 -12.15 0.14
CA ASP A 89 -5.51 -13.11 -0.20
C ASP A 89 -4.93 -12.69 -1.56
N GLU A 90 -3.87 -11.88 -1.55
CA GLU A 90 -3.09 -11.71 -2.77
C GLU A 90 -2.44 -13.05 -3.11
N PRO A 91 -2.52 -13.54 -4.36
CA PRO A 91 -1.69 -14.65 -4.77
C PRO A 91 -0.24 -14.22 -4.56
N ALA A 92 0.56 -15.09 -3.96
CA ALA A 92 1.98 -14.84 -3.75
C ALA A 92 2.64 -14.45 -5.10
N ALA A 93 3.63 -13.55 -5.05
CA ALA A 93 4.27 -12.93 -6.21
C ALA A 93 4.87 -13.91 -7.24
N ASP A 94 4.89 -15.20 -6.91
CA ASP A 94 5.29 -16.34 -7.71
C ASP A 94 4.22 -16.85 -8.70
N GLU A 95 2.98 -16.36 -8.66
CA GLU A 95 1.96 -16.61 -9.72
C GLU A 95 1.95 -15.51 -10.82
N LEU A 96 3.12 -15.03 -11.23
CA LEU A 96 3.25 -14.26 -12.48
C LEU A 96 2.89 -15.18 -13.65
N ARG A 97 1.60 -15.21 -14.03
CA ARG A 97 1.21 -15.75 -15.33
C ARG A 97 2.02 -14.99 -16.38
N PRO A 98 2.70 -15.67 -17.32
CA PRO A 98 3.46 -14.99 -18.35
C PRO A 98 2.55 -13.96 -19.03
N VAL A 99 2.94 -12.69 -19.02
CA VAL A 99 2.26 -11.66 -19.80
C VAL A 99 2.38 -12.09 -21.26
N PRO A 100 1.26 -12.29 -21.99
CA PRO A 100 1.35 -12.61 -23.40
C PRO A 100 2.09 -11.49 -24.11
N VAL A 101 3.25 -11.80 -24.72
CA VAL A 101 3.96 -10.84 -25.57
C VAL A 101 3.06 -10.58 -26.77
N MET A 102 2.48 -9.38 -26.81
CA MET A 102 1.68 -8.95 -27.96
C MET A 102 2.58 -8.91 -29.20
N ALA A 103 2.15 -9.56 -30.28
CA ALA A 103 2.90 -9.57 -31.54
C ALA A 103 3.14 -8.13 -32.02
N GLY A 104 4.41 -7.71 -32.08
CA GLY A 104 4.82 -6.38 -32.54
C GLY A 104 5.55 -5.51 -31.53
N GLN A 105 5.61 -5.87 -30.24
CA GLN A 105 6.63 -5.32 -29.35
C GLN A 105 7.91 -6.14 -29.50
N GLY A 106 8.99 -5.52 -29.99
CA GLY A 106 10.32 -6.12 -29.96
C GLY A 106 10.74 -6.44 -28.53
N GLU A 107 11.57 -7.48 -28.36
CA GLU A 107 12.13 -7.85 -27.06
C GLU A 107 12.95 -6.68 -26.48
N LEU A 108 12.81 -6.44 -25.17
CA LEU A 108 13.74 -5.58 -24.46
C LEU A 108 15.10 -6.28 -24.46
N LEU A 109 16.10 -5.63 -25.07
CA LEU A 109 17.46 -6.15 -25.08
C LEU A 109 17.94 -6.35 -23.62
N PRO A 110 18.70 -7.44 -23.34
CA PRO A 110 19.27 -7.66 -22.02
C PRO A 110 20.04 -6.41 -21.57
N CYS A 111 19.79 -5.96 -20.33
CA CYS A 111 20.56 -4.90 -19.72
C CYS A 111 22.01 -5.39 -19.62
N GLU A 112 22.90 -4.81 -20.42
CA GLU A 112 24.33 -5.05 -20.32
C GLU A 112 24.75 -4.71 -18.88
N SER A 113 25.26 -5.69 -18.15
CA SER A 113 25.73 -5.46 -16.79
C SER A 113 26.82 -4.39 -16.87
N ALA A 114 26.55 -3.24 -16.25
CA ALA A 114 27.49 -2.14 -16.19
C ALA A 114 28.84 -2.69 -15.72
N ALA A 115 29.82 -2.69 -16.62
CA ALA A 115 31.16 -3.16 -16.29
C ALA A 115 31.68 -2.38 -15.07
N PRO A 116 32.35 -3.03 -14.11
CA PRO A 116 32.87 -2.35 -12.94
C PRO A 116 33.80 -1.23 -13.38
N ARG A 117 33.51 0.00 -12.94
CA ARG A 117 34.39 1.16 -13.14
C ARG A 117 35.79 0.79 -12.65
N ARG A 118 36.78 0.87 -13.53
CA ARG A 118 38.20 0.72 -13.17
C ARG A 118 38.53 1.68 -12.02
N PRO A 119 39.27 1.27 -10.98
CA PRO A 119 39.80 2.21 -10.01
C PRO A 119 40.80 3.14 -10.72
N VAL A 120 40.62 4.44 -10.49
CA VAL A 120 41.62 5.47 -10.79
C VAL A 120 42.88 5.12 -10.00
N ARG A 121 43.98 4.82 -10.71
CA ARG A 121 45.30 4.78 -10.10
C ARG A 121 45.84 6.20 -10.08
N ASP A 122 45.78 6.83 -8.92
CA ASP A 122 46.55 8.02 -8.65
C ASP A 122 48.04 7.70 -8.80
N GLY A 123 48.72 8.55 -9.56
CA GLY A 123 50.17 8.53 -9.67
C GLY A 123 50.80 8.96 -8.35
N GLY A 124 51.90 8.30 -8.00
CA GLY A 124 52.78 8.71 -6.90
C GLY A 124 54.18 8.18 -7.17
N SER A 125 54.98 8.97 -7.88
CA SER A 125 56.44 8.85 -7.91
C SER A 125 57.02 9.33 -6.60
N SER A 126 57.90 8.52 -6.01
CA SER A 126 59.27 8.83 -5.54
C SER A 126 59.67 7.95 -4.37
#